data_AF-A0A2E7E8S3-F1
#
_entry.id   AF-A0A2E7E8S3-F1
#
_cell.length_a   1.000
_cell.length_b   1.000
_cell.length_c   1.000
_cell.angle_alpha   90.00
_cell.angle_beta   90.00
_cell.angle_gamma   90.00
#
_symmetry.space_group_name_H-M   'P 1'
#
loop_
_entity.id
_entity.type
_entity.pdbx_description
1 polymer ?
#
loop_
_entity_poly.entity_id
_entity_poly.type
_entity_poly.pdbx_seq_one_letter_code
_entity_poly.pdbx_strand_id
1 'polypeptide(L)'
;KIAKEPISMETPIGDDEDSHLGDFIEDTQSESPMDTATTDGLTDATRSVLSGLTAREAKVLRMRFGIDMNTDHTLEEVGKQFDVTRERIRQIEAKALRKLRHPSRSDHLRSFIDE
;
A
#
# COMPACT_ATOMS: atom_id res chain seq x y z
N LYS A 1 -19.31 31.74 -1.25
CA LYS A 1 -17.98 32.04 -0.68
C LYS A 1 -17.07 32.39 -1.85
N ILE A 2 -16.67 33.65 -1.95
CA ILE A 2 -15.95 34.20 -3.11
C ILE A 2 -14.45 34.03 -2.85
N ALA A 3 -13.73 33.38 -3.76
CA ALA A 3 -12.28 33.30 -3.70
C ALA A 3 -11.71 34.73 -3.80
N LYS A 4 -10.87 35.12 -2.85
CA LYS A 4 -10.10 36.37 -2.93
C LYS A 4 -9.05 36.22 -4.04
N GLU A 5 -8.59 37.35 -4.59
CA GLU A 5 -7.47 37.33 -5.56
C GLU A 5 -6.26 36.59 -4.99
N PRO A 6 -5.57 35.79 -5.82
CA PRO A 6 -4.37 35.08 -5.41
C PRO A 6 -3.24 36.06 -5.07
N ILE A 7 -2.43 35.69 -4.09
CA ILE A 7 -1.28 36.48 -3.64
C ILE A 7 -0.04 36.00 -4.40
N SER A 8 0.87 36.92 -4.71
CA SER A 8 2.15 36.57 -5.35
C SER A 8 3.03 35.75 -4.41
N MET A 9 3.70 34.73 -4.95
CA MET A 9 4.69 33.92 -4.22
C MET A 9 5.95 34.72 -3.86
N GLU A 10 6.25 35.76 -4.64
CA GLU A 10 7.36 36.70 -4.44
C GLU A 10 7.02 37.80 -3.41
N THR A 11 5.90 37.68 -2.70
CA THR A 11 5.56 38.66 -1.66
C THR A 11 6.58 38.54 -0.52
N PRO A 12 7.35 39.59 -0.19
CA PRO A 12 8.32 39.53 0.90
C PRO A 12 7.61 39.31 2.23
N ILE A 13 8.20 38.49 3.10
CA ILE A 13 7.67 38.14 4.41
C ILE A 13 8.69 38.51 5.49
N GLY A 14 8.28 39.38 6.42
CA GLY A 14 9.14 39.84 7.52
C GLY A 14 10.08 40.97 7.11
N ASP A 15 11.07 41.25 7.98
CA ASP A 15 12.08 42.30 7.78
C ASP A 15 13.35 41.79 7.08
N ASP A 16 13.39 40.49 6.74
CA ASP A 16 14.52 39.85 6.06
C ASP A 16 14.31 39.90 4.55
N GLU A 17 15.15 40.65 3.83
CA GLU A 17 14.94 40.97 2.40
C GLU A 17 15.00 39.73 1.49
N ASP A 18 15.53 38.61 1.97
CA ASP A 18 15.67 37.37 1.20
C ASP A 18 14.50 36.38 1.40
N SER A 19 13.54 36.66 2.28
CA SER A 19 12.43 35.73 2.59
C SER A 19 11.15 36.06 1.83
N HIS A 20 10.70 35.15 0.97
CA HIS A 20 9.49 35.29 0.16
C HIS A 20 8.38 34.34 0.65
N LEU A 21 7.12 34.68 0.40
CA LEU A 21 5.98 33.84 0.77
C LEU A 21 6.09 32.41 0.24
N GLY A 22 6.68 32.25 -0.95
CA GLY A 22 6.89 30.95 -1.58
C GLY A 22 7.82 30.01 -0.80
N ASP A 23 8.77 30.55 -0.03
CA ASP A 23 9.74 29.76 0.74
C ASP A 23 9.08 29.00 1.91
N PHE A 24 7.87 29.38 2.28
CA PHE A 24 7.09 28.76 3.36
C PHE A 24 5.99 27.81 2.86
N ILE A 25 5.82 27.68 1.55
CA ILE A 25 4.83 26.74 0.99
C ILE A 25 5.50 25.38 0.81
N GLU A 26 5.15 24.45 1.68
CA GLU A 26 5.60 23.06 1.58
C GLU A 26 4.99 22.35 0.35
N ASP A 27 5.79 21.48 -0.28
CA ASP A 27 5.27 20.58 -1.30
C ASP A 27 4.55 19.39 -0.66
N THR A 28 3.24 19.54 -0.48
CA THR A 28 2.35 18.49 0.03
C THR A 28 2.19 17.28 -0.92
N GLN A 29 2.70 17.35 -2.16
CA GLN A 29 2.67 16.22 -3.10
C GLN A 29 3.94 15.36 -3.04
N SER A 30 4.99 15.83 -2.36
CA SER A 30 6.22 15.06 -2.21
C SER A 30 6.02 13.95 -1.17
N GLU A 31 6.35 12.72 -1.54
CA GLU A 31 6.35 11.60 -0.60
C GLU A 31 7.52 11.73 0.39
N SER A 32 7.24 11.56 1.68
CA SER A 32 8.26 11.55 2.71
C SER A 32 9.20 10.35 2.52
N PRO A 33 10.53 10.53 2.59
CA PRO A 33 11.47 9.40 2.54
C PRO A 33 11.22 8.33 3.61
N MET A 34 10.68 8.74 4.77
CA MET A 34 10.29 7.82 5.85
C MET A 34 9.09 6.97 5.44
N ASP A 35 8.11 7.57 4.75
CA ASP A 35 6.92 6.87 4.28
C ASP A 35 7.31 5.87 3.19
N THR A 36 8.14 6.29 2.22
CA THR A 36 8.66 5.41 1.17
C THR A 36 9.43 4.22 1.76
N ALA A 37 10.31 4.45 2.74
CA ALA A 37 11.04 3.38 3.41
C ALA A 37 10.10 2.41 4.15
N THR A 38 9.03 2.93 4.74
CA THR A 38 8.02 2.11 5.44
C THR A 38 7.20 1.27 4.44
N THR A 39 6.82 1.84 3.29
CA THR A 39 6.10 1.12 2.24
C THR A 39 6.95 0.03 1.58
N ASP A 40 8.24 0.28 1.39
CA ASP A 40 9.19 -0.71 0.88
C ASP A 40 9.35 -1.87 1.89
N GLY A 41 9.53 -1.52 3.17
CA GLY A 41 9.58 -2.50 4.26
C GLY A 41 8.31 -3.37 4.35
N LEU A 42 7.14 -2.77 4.15
CA LEU A 42 5.86 -3.50 4.12
C LEU A 42 5.79 -4.47 2.93
N THR A 43 6.29 -4.05 1.77
CA THR A 43 6.34 -4.88 0.56
C THR A 43 7.24 -6.10 0.77
N ASP A 44 8.39 -5.94 1.39
CA ASP A 44 9.30 -7.05 1.69
C ASP A 44 8.74 -7.98 2.79
N ALA A 45 8.14 -7.41 3.84
CA ALA A 45 7.48 -8.18 4.89
C ALA A 45 6.32 -9.02 4.33
N THR A 46 5.48 -8.44 3.46
CA THR A 46 4.38 -9.17 2.80
C THR A 46 4.90 -10.26 1.88
N ARG A 47 5.95 -10.01 1.08
CA ARG A 47 6.60 -11.05 0.26
C ARG A 47 7.13 -12.21 1.11
N SER A 48 7.81 -11.89 2.20
CA SER A 48 8.34 -12.89 3.15
C SER A 48 7.22 -13.75 3.74
N VAL A 49 6.14 -13.13 4.21
CA VAL A 49 4.99 -13.85 4.79
C VAL A 49 4.26 -14.72 3.75
N LEU A 50 4.12 -14.22 2.52
CA LEU A 50 3.53 -14.98 1.42
C LEU A 50 4.42 -16.18 1.00
N SER A 51 5.74 -16.08 1.14
CA SER A 51 6.66 -17.19 0.86
C SER A 51 6.45 -18.39 1.80
N GLY A 52 5.93 -18.16 3.01
CA GLY A 52 5.58 -19.22 3.96
C GLY A 52 4.25 -19.93 3.69
N LEU A 53 3.52 -19.54 2.65
CA LEU A 53 2.32 -20.25 2.18
C LEU A 53 2.68 -21.29 1.11
N THR A 54 1.72 -22.16 0.80
CA THR A 54 1.91 -23.05 -0.36
C THR A 54 1.91 -22.22 -1.65
N ALA A 55 2.62 -22.67 -2.69
CA ALA A 55 2.71 -21.96 -3.96
C ALA A 55 1.33 -21.58 -4.54
N ARG A 56 0.33 -22.46 -4.36
CA ARG A 56 -1.05 -22.21 -4.78
C ARG A 56 -1.74 -21.12 -3.95
N GLU A 57 -1.60 -21.15 -2.63
CA GLU A 57 -2.17 -20.14 -1.72
C GLU A 57 -1.52 -18.77 -1.97
N ALA A 58 -0.19 -18.72 -2.09
CA ALA A 58 0.55 -17.50 -2.36
C ALA A 58 0.14 -16.89 -3.70
N LYS A 59 0.06 -17.69 -4.77
CA LYS A 59 -0.35 -17.21 -6.10
C LYS A 59 -1.79 -16.72 -6.13
N VAL A 60 -2.72 -17.42 -5.46
CA VAL A 60 -4.11 -16.95 -5.32
C VAL A 60 -4.18 -15.60 -4.63
N LEU A 61 -3.47 -15.41 -3.50
CA LEU A 61 -3.46 -14.12 -2.80
C LEU A 61 -2.80 -13.01 -3.63
N ARG A 62 -1.66 -13.27 -4.27
CA ARG A 62 -0.99 -12.29 -5.14
C ARG A 62 -1.90 -11.79 -6.25
N MET A 63 -2.58 -12.72 -6.93
CA MET A 63 -3.54 -12.35 -7.98
C MET A 63 -4.76 -11.61 -7.44
N ARG A 64 -5.30 -12.03 -6.30
CA ARG A 64 -6.50 -11.42 -5.70
C ARG A 64 -6.28 -9.99 -5.24
N PHE A 65 -5.06 -9.66 -4.79
CA PHE A 65 -4.71 -8.35 -4.22
C PHE A 65 -3.75 -7.53 -5.08
N GLY A 66 -3.36 -8.01 -6.26
CA GLY A 66 -2.42 -7.30 -7.14
C GLY A 66 -0.97 -7.25 -6.64
N ILE A 67 -0.58 -8.12 -5.72
CA ILE A 67 0.77 -8.10 -5.13
C ILE A 67 1.78 -8.63 -6.16
N ASP A 68 2.79 -7.83 -6.49
CA ASP A 68 3.74 -8.07 -7.59
C ASP A 68 3.05 -8.18 -8.96
N MET A 69 1.87 -7.57 -9.15
CA MET A 69 1.09 -7.61 -10.39
C MET A 69 0.58 -6.22 -10.77
N ASN A 70 0.31 -6.01 -12.06
CA ASN A 70 -0.18 -4.72 -12.55
C ASN A 70 -1.63 -4.44 -12.10
N THR A 71 -2.43 -5.49 -11.87
CA THR A 71 -3.84 -5.38 -11.51
C THR A 71 -4.26 -6.52 -10.58
N ASP A 72 -5.25 -6.24 -9.74
CA ASP A 72 -5.98 -7.27 -8.99
C ASP A 72 -6.91 -8.07 -9.92
N HIS A 73 -7.29 -9.26 -9.47
CA HIS A 73 -8.17 -10.16 -10.21
C HIS A 73 -9.32 -10.61 -9.33
N THR A 74 -10.50 -10.76 -9.93
CA THR A 74 -11.69 -11.28 -9.28
C THR A 74 -11.57 -12.78 -8.99
N LEU A 75 -12.39 -13.28 -8.06
CA LEU A 75 -12.46 -14.72 -7.74
C LEU A 75 -12.73 -15.60 -8.98
N GLU A 76 -13.49 -15.08 -9.95
CA GLU A 76 -13.82 -15.81 -11.17
C GLU A 76 -12.65 -15.87 -12.14
N GLU A 77 -11.92 -14.77 -12.34
CA GLU A 77 -10.74 -14.72 -13.20
C GLU A 77 -9.61 -15.60 -12.65
N VAL A 78 -9.39 -15.55 -11.33
CA VAL A 78 -8.46 -16.47 -10.66
C VAL A 78 -8.94 -17.91 -10.82
N GLY A 79 -10.24 -18.17 -10.69
CA GLY A 79 -10.82 -19.49 -10.91
C GLY A 79 -10.54 -20.04 -12.31
N LYS A 80 -10.69 -19.21 -13.34
CA LYS A 80 -10.39 -19.54 -14.74
C LYS A 80 -8.91 -19.88 -14.94
N GLN A 81 -7.97 -19.13 -14.35
CA GLN A 81 -6.53 -19.44 -14.47
C GLN A 81 -6.12 -20.73 -13.76
N PHE A 82 -6.78 -21.08 -12.66
CA PHE A 82 -6.47 -22.28 -11.87
C PHE A 82 -7.32 -23.50 -12.25
N ASP A 83 -8.16 -23.37 -13.29
CA ASP A 83 -9.13 -24.37 -13.73
C ASP A 83 -9.99 -24.93 -12.57
N VAL A 84 -10.50 -24.02 -11.74
CA VAL A 84 -11.35 -24.36 -10.60
C VAL A 84 -12.52 -23.40 -10.44
N THR A 85 -13.53 -23.84 -9.70
CA THR A 85 -14.69 -23.01 -9.41
C THR A 85 -14.34 -21.78 -8.58
N ARG A 86 -15.14 -20.72 -8.75
CA ARG A 86 -15.08 -19.50 -7.93
C ARG A 86 -15.07 -19.81 -6.42
N GLU A 87 -15.94 -20.72 -5.99
CA GLU A 87 -16.02 -21.09 -4.57
C GLU A 87 -14.75 -21.79 -4.09
N ARG A 88 -14.09 -22.56 -4.95
CA ARG A 88 -12.82 -23.18 -4.60
C ARG A 88 -11.72 -22.14 -4.36
N ILE A 89 -11.66 -21.07 -5.16
CA ILE A 89 -10.74 -19.95 -4.91
C ILE A 89 -11.07 -19.27 -3.59
N ARG A 90 -12.35 -19.00 -3.30
CA ARG A 90 -12.79 -18.40 -2.04
C ARG A 90 -12.35 -19.22 -0.82
N GLN A 91 -12.45 -20.54 -0.90
CA GLN A 91 -11.97 -21.44 0.16
C GLN A 91 -10.45 -21.38 0.35
N ILE A 92 -9.69 -21.33 -0.75
CA ILE A 92 -8.23 -21.23 -0.71
C ILE A 92 -7.82 -19.89 -0.06
N GLU A 93 -8.46 -18.80 -0.45
CA GLU A 93 -8.26 -17.45 0.12
C GLU A 93 -8.53 -17.44 1.62
N ALA A 94 -9.71 -17.92 2.05
CA ALA A 94 -10.07 -17.98 3.47
C ALA A 94 -9.09 -18.84 4.27
N LYS A 95 -8.64 -19.97 3.71
CA LYS A 95 -7.65 -20.84 4.36
C LYS A 95 -6.28 -20.18 4.48
N ALA A 96 -5.83 -19.48 3.43
CA ALA A 96 -4.56 -18.76 3.43
C ALA A 96 -4.59 -17.61 4.44
N LEU A 97 -5.64 -16.79 4.43
CA LEU A 97 -5.84 -15.71 5.41
C LEU A 97 -5.86 -16.24 6.85
N ARG A 98 -6.50 -17.38 7.09
CA ARG A 98 -6.50 -18.03 8.41
C ARG A 98 -5.08 -18.41 8.86
N LYS A 99 -4.23 -18.88 7.94
CA LYS A 99 -2.82 -19.19 8.24
C LYS A 99 -2.02 -17.92 8.53
N LEU A 100 -2.27 -16.83 7.80
CA LEU A 100 -1.59 -15.55 7.99
C LEU A 100 -1.98 -14.86 9.30
N ARG A 101 -3.20 -15.10 9.79
CA ARG A 101 -3.68 -14.61 11.10
C ARG A 101 -3.06 -15.31 12.31
N HIS A 102 -2.27 -16.38 12.11
CA HIS A 102 -1.61 -17.05 13.22
C HIS A 102 -0.46 -16.17 13.75
N PRO A 103 -0.27 -16.02 15.09
CA PRO A 103 0.70 -15.12 15.69
C PRO A 103 2.11 -15.23 15.07
N SER A 104 2.58 -16.46 14.87
CA SER A 104 3.89 -16.74 14.28
C SER A 104 4.15 -16.13 12.91
N ARG A 105 3.11 -15.68 12.20
CA ARG A 105 3.20 -15.00 10.89
C ARG A 105 2.65 -13.59 10.94
N SER A 106 1.62 -13.33 11.75
CA SER A 106 1.01 -12.01 11.85
C SER A 106 1.87 -11.01 12.62
N ASP A 107 2.74 -11.47 13.52
CA ASP A 107 3.54 -10.56 14.36
C ASP A 107 4.46 -9.66 13.53
N HIS A 108 4.97 -10.19 12.40
CA HIS A 108 5.81 -9.41 11.48
C HIS A 108 5.03 -8.38 10.65
N LEU A 109 3.72 -8.58 10.47
CA LEU A 109 2.85 -7.63 9.76
C LEU A 109 2.15 -6.67 10.71
N ARG A 110 2.00 -7.03 11.99
CA ARG A 110 1.33 -6.21 13.00
C ARG A 110 2.08 -4.91 13.28
N SER A 111 3.40 -4.89 13.15
CA SER A 111 4.20 -3.67 13.33
C SER A 111 3.93 -2.59 12.29
N PHE A 112 3.24 -2.91 11.20
CA PHE A 112 2.87 -1.96 10.14
C PHE A 112 1.44 -1.42 10.28
N ILE A 113 0.71 -1.83 11.33
CA ILE A 113 -0.62 -1.30 11.63
C ILE A 113 -0.44 -0.28 12.75
N ASP A 114 -0.50 1.00 12.41
CA ASP A 114 -0.62 2.08 13.39
C ASP A 114 -1.98 1.95 14.13
N GLU A 115 -2.01 2.22 15.43
CA GLU A 115 -3.21 2.13 16.28
C GLU A 115 -4.34 3.11 15.88
#